data_AF-A0A8R7PCH0-F1
#
_entry.id   AF-A0A8R7PCH0-F1
#
_cell.length_a   1.000
_cell.length_b   1.000
_cell.length_c   1.000
_cell.angle_alpha   90.00
_cell.angle_beta   90.00
_cell.angle_gamma   90.00
#
_symmetry.space_group_name_H-M   'P 1'
#
loop_
_entity.id
_entity.type
_entity.pdbx_description
1 polymer ?
#
loop_
_entity_poly.entity_id
_entity_poly.type
_entity_poly.pdbx_seq_one_letter_code
_entity_poly.pdbx_strand_id
1 'polypeptide(L)'
;MESSDPSSAAVSKTQEISVPPVEGVAGGGTSYGWVDGGLQGSHLGSSVIDPTKVHSADLLHVWSMPSTANVSQQEAPRPLEHVNLLAARNERESFQIALRPKVSWASSGIAGPVQIQCTDLCSSSGGRLVVGQSITLRRVVPILGVPDALVPIDPSSPQINLLPGETTAVWVSLNVPCGQEPGLYEGEICITAVRTDSDSKADSLPKSERYQLYKELKTCLGITESRDHSSSEEMILRLSSTSTTLRRMLVLPAFQDCHENNGLGDMMDEDVMNNVAVRVKLSLTVWDFTLPLTPSLPAVFGISETVIEDRFCLEHGTKGWYDALDHHFRWLLQYRISPFFCRWGDSMRILAYTCPWPADHPKANEYYSDPRLAAYAVPYAPILSCTDAAKNSLRREVEILKTEAHWSKAYFYLWDEPLNMEQYEVIRNISNELRTYTPDVRILTTYYAGPSGSELAPSTFEAFAKVPNVLRPHTQIFCTSEWVLGTREDLVKDIIAELRPDLGVVDICLYGAF
;
A
#
# COMPACT_ATOMS: atom_id res chain seq x y z
N MET A 1 -8.61 45.83 49.81
CA MET A 1 -9.53 46.24 50.89
C MET A 1 -10.94 46.11 50.35
N GLU A 2 -11.72 45.23 50.99
CA GLU A 2 -13.18 45.26 51.20
C GLU A 2 -14.05 45.87 50.08
N SER A 3 -14.79 45.07 49.31
CA SER A 3 -16.13 44.52 49.63
C SER A 3 -17.22 45.57 49.89
N SER A 4 -18.18 45.71 48.98
CA SER A 4 -19.62 45.85 49.30
C SER A 4 -20.48 45.96 48.03
N ASP A 5 -21.26 44.91 47.78
CA ASP A 5 -22.56 44.87 47.08
C ASP A 5 -23.61 45.80 47.77
N PRO A 6 -24.90 45.91 47.32
CA PRO A 6 -25.60 45.42 46.12
C PRO A 6 -26.57 46.46 45.46
N SER A 7 -27.15 46.13 44.29
CA SER A 7 -28.61 45.92 44.12
C SER A 7 -29.20 46.28 42.76
N SER A 8 -30.24 45.52 42.44
CA SER A 8 -31.40 45.82 41.57
C SER A 8 -31.41 45.21 40.17
N ALA A 9 -32.59 44.64 39.90
CA ALA A 9 -32.92 43.70 38.85
C ALA A 9 -33.19 44.37 37.49
N ALA A 10 -32.90 43.66 36.40
CA ALA A 10 -33.66 43.77 35.15
C ALA A 10 -33.46 42.53 34.28
N VAL A 11 -34.57 41.89 33.94
CA VAL A 11 -34.70 40.83 32.93
C VAL A 11 -34.82 41.50 31.55
N SER A 12 -34.02 41.09 30.57
CA SER A 12 -34.47 40.57 29.26
C SER A 12 -33.47 40.79 28.12
N LYS A 13 -33.42 39.77 27.24
CA LYS A 13 -33.03 39.80 25.81
C LYS A 13 -31.54 39.93 25.48
N THR A 14 -30.85 38.78 25.45
CA THR A 14 -29.62 38.60 24.69
C THR A 14 -29.96 38.51 23.21
N GLN A 15 -29.49 39.47 22.42
CA GLN A 15 -29.48 39.43 20.96
C GLN A 15 -28.46 38.38 20.48
N GLU A 16 -28.85 37.57 19.50
CA GLU A 16 -27.96 36.74 18.70
C GLU A 16 -26.97 37.64 17.94
N ILE A 17 -25.69 37.52 18.27
CA ILE A 17 -24.59 38.02 17.44
C ILE A 17 -24.08 36.81 16.65
N SER A 18 -24.41 36.76 15.36
CA SER A 18 -23.84 35.79 14.43
C SER A 18 -22.40 36.19 14.11
N VAL A 19 -21.44 35.36 14.50
CA VAL A 19 -20.05 35.45 14.05
C VAL A 19 -19.89 34.42 12.92
N PRO A 20 -19.35 34.80 11.73
CA PRO A 20 -19.17 33.86 10.63
C PRO A 20 -18.04 32.86 10.95
N PRO A 21 -18.09 31.62 10.41
CA PRO A 21 -17.10 30.61 10.72
C PRO A 21 -15.74 30.95 10.08
N VAL A 22 -14.70 30.90 10.89
CA VAL A 22 -13.31 30.92 10.46
C VAL A 22 -12.97 29.53 9.94
N GLU A 23 -12.60 29.46 8.65
CA GLU A 23 -12.01 28.30 8.03
C GLU A 23 -10.64 27.98 8.62
N GLY A 24 -10.40 26.69 8.87
CA GLY A 24 -9.07 26.11 8.99
C GLY A 24 -8.54 25.95 10.41
N VAL A 25 -8.82 24.80 11.03
CA VAL A 25 -7.80 23.95 11.68
C VAL A 25 -8.33 22.51 11.64
N ALA A 26 -7.60 21.64 10.95
CA ALA A 26 -7.79 20.20 10.95
C ALA A 26 -7.37 19.59 12.29
N GLY A 27 -8.12 18.58 12.75
CA GLY A 27 -7.75 17.74 13.89
C GLY A 27 -8.51 18.05 15.17
N GLY A 28 -9.55 17.26 15.44
CA GLY A 28 -10.27 17.31 16.71
C GLY A 28 -11.67 16.74 16.56
N GLY A 29 -11.80 15.43 16.77
CA GLY A 29 -13.11 14.79 16.84
C GLY A 29 -14.00 15.50 17.85
N THR A 30 -15.18 15.91 17.41
CA THR A 30 -16.28 16.25 18.29
C THR A 30 -17.57 15.71 17.69
N SER A 31 -18.15 14.76 18.42
CA SER A 31 -19.50 14.29 18.27
C SER A 31 -20.48 15.45 18.48
N TYR A 32 -21.30 15.76 17.47
CA TYR A 32 -22.45 16.63 17.67
C TYR A 32 -23.70 16.05 17.00
N GLY A 33 -24.68 15.73 17.84
CA GLY A 33 -26.09 15.98 17.59
C GLY A 33 -26.82 15.02 16.66
N TRP A 34 -27.41 13.97 17.23
CA TRP A 34 -28.59 13.34 16.64
C TRP A 34 -29.73 14.37 16.58
N VAL A 35 -30.12 14.78 15.38
CA VAL A 35 -31.45 15.37 15.17
C VAL A 35 -32.38 14.21 14.87
N ASP A 36 -33.20 13.87 15.87
CA ASP A 36 -34.30 12.92 15.79
C ASP A 36 -35.40 13.53 14.90
N GLY A 37 -35.15 13.54 13.59
CA GLY A 37 -36.10 13.95 12.57
C GLY A 37 -37.07 12.80 12.31
N GLY A 38 -38.15 12.78 13.10
CA GLY A 38 -39.17 11.74 13.07
C GLY A 38 -39.70 11.44 11.66
N LEU A 39 -39.38 10.25 11.16
CA LEU A 39 -40.22 9.51 10.24
C LEU A 39 -40.85 8.38 11.05
N GLN A 40 -42.18 8.34 11.05
CA GLN A 40 -43.00 7.31 11.70
C GLN A 40 -42.46 5.91 11.39
N GLY A 41 -41.73 5.34 12.36
CA GLY A 41 -41.36 3.94 12.35
C GLY A 41 -42.62 3.12 12.45
N SER A 42 -43.02 2.49 11.34
CA SER A 42 -43.82 1.28 11.41
C SER A 42 -43.01 0.27 12.23
N HIS A 43 -43.48 0.00 13.45
CA HIS A 43 -42.95 -1.03 14.33
C HIS A 43 -42.90 -2.38 13.59
N LEU A 44 -41.74 -2.76 13.04
CA LEU A 44 -41.41 -4.17 12.89
C LEU A 44 -41.06 -4.65 14.29
N GLY A 45 -41.91 -5.54 14.82
CA GLY A 45 -41.66 -6.23 16.07
C GLY A 45 -40.33 -6.98 16.04
N SER A 46 -39.94 -7.49 17.20
CA SER A 46 -38.80 -8.36 17.50
C SER A 46 -38.78 -9.68 16.68
N SER A 47 -38.88 -9.60 15.36
CA SER A 47 -38.67 -10.71 14.44
C SER A 47 -37.24 -10.65 13.93
N VAL A 48 -36.47 -11.72 14.15
CA VAL A 48 -35.15 -11.91 13.56
C VAL A 48 -35.30 -11.80 12.03
N ILE A 49 -34.65 -10.80 11.43
CA ILE A 49 -34.66 -10.62 9.98
C ILE A 49 -33.88 -11.77 9.35
N ASP A 50 -34.50 -12.44 8.39
CA ASP A 50 -33.88 -13.51 7.63
C ASP A 50 -33.30 -12.94 6.32
N PRO A 51 -31.98 -12.66 6.25
CA PRO A 51 -31.37 -11.97 5.11
C PRO A 51 -31.41 -12.79 3.81
N THR A 52 -31.67 -14.11 3.87
CA THR A 52 -31.81 -14.93 2.65
C THR A 52 -33.17 -14.78 1.98
N LYS A 53 -34.13 -14.12 2.63
CA LYS A 53 -35.50 -13.92 2.11
C LYS A 53 -35.82 -12.46 1.78
N VAL A 54 -34.90 -11.54 2.02
CA VAL A 54 -35.09 -10.10 1.87
C VAL A 54 -33.99 -9.57 0.98
N HIS A 55 -34.33 -8.79 -0.05
CA HIS A 55 -33.34 -8.17 -0.93
C HIS A 55 -32.31 -7.39 -0.11
N SER A 56 -31.03 -7.59 -0.43
CA SER A 56 -29.93 -6.92 0.25
C SER A 56 -30.03 -5.40 0.11
N ALA A 57 -30.64 -4.91 -0.98
CA ALA A 57 -30.95 -3.49 -1.16
C ALA A 57 -31.90 -2.92 -0.09
N ASP A 58 -32.73 -3.75 0.55
CA ASP A 58 -33.63 -3.33 1.63
C ASP A 58 -32.94 -3.32 3.00
N LEU A 59 -31.83 -4.07 3.13
CA LEU A 59 -31.08 -4.21 4.37
C LEU A 59 -29.91 -3.23 4.49
N LEU A 60 -29.27 -2.87 3.37
CA LEU A 60 -28.14 -1.95 3.33
C LEU A 60 -28.17 -1.03 2.12
N HIS A 61 -27.55 0.13 2.27
CA HIS A 61 -27.17 1.01 1.18
C HIS A 61 -25.82 0.58 0.61
N VAL A 62 -25.71 0.64 -0.72
CA VAL A 62 -24.48 0.37 -1.48
C VAL A 62 -24.31 1.48 -2.50
N TRP A 63 -23.13 2.09 -2.59
CA TRP A 63 -22.80 3.07 -3.62
C TRP A 63 -21.31 3.07 -3.94
N SER A 64 -20.94 3.58 -5.11
CA SER A 64 -19.56 3.73 -5.55
C SER A 64 -18.99 5.09 -5.16
N MET A 65 -17.69 5.14 -4.88
CA MET A 65 -16.93 6.36 -4.59
C MET A 65 -15.61 6.34 -5.39
N PRO A 66 -15.10 7.49 -5.84
CA PRO A 66 -13.80 7.56 -6.47
C PRO A 66 -12.68 7.20 -5.48
N SER A 67 -11.56 6.70 -5.99
CA SER A 67 -10.35 6.40 -5.18
C SER A 67 -9.70 7.64 -4.58
N THR A 68 -10.03 8.84 -5.07
CA THR A 68 -9.51 10.13 -4.58
C THR A 68 -10.30 10.71 -3.42
N ALA A 69 -11.40 10.07 -2.99
CA ALA A 69 -12.22 10.52 -1.88
C ALA A 69 -12.00 9.68 -0.62
N ASN A 70 -11.86 10.34 0.54
CA ASN A 70 -11.89 9.65 1.83
C ASN A 70 -13.34 9.33 2.20
N VAL A 71 -13.63 8.04 2.43
CA VAL A 71 -14.95 7.59 2.91
C VAL A 71 -14.92 7.50 4.43
N SER A 72 -15.58 8.46 5.10
CA SER A 72 -15.69 8.45 6.56
C SER A 72 -16.73 7.44 7.04
N GLN A 73 -16.65 7.03 8.31
CA GLN A 73 -17.68 6.19 8.95
C GLN A 73 -19.07 6.83 8.94
N GLN A 74 -19.16 8.16 8.81
CA GLN A 74 -20.42 8.90 8.76
C GLN A 74 -20.87 9.28 7.36
N GLU A 75 -20.15 8.85 6.31
CA GLU A 75 -20.48 9.16 4.92
C GLU A 75 -21.95 8.85 4.61
N ALA A 76 -22.65 9.82 4.02
CA ALA A 76 -24.07 9.67 3.71
C ALA A 76 -24.26 8.75 2.49
N PRO A 77 -25.26 7.86 2.50
CA PRO A 77 -25.60 7.06 1.33
C PRO A 77 -25.91 7.90 0.09
N ARG A 78 -25.49 7.39 -1.07
CA ARG A 78 -25.74 7.98 -2.39
C ARG A 78 -26.43 6.97 -3.30
N PRO A 79 -27.02 7.40 -4.43
CA PRO A 79 -27.45 6.47 -5.47
C PRO A 79 -26.27 5.63 -5.97
N LEU A 80 -26.52 4.35 -6.25
CA LEU A 80 -25.54 3.48 -6.88
C LEU A 80 -25.42 3.85 -8.36
N GLU A 81 -24.23 4.30 -8.76
CA GLU A 81 -23.91 4.60 -10.16
C GLU A 81 -23.13 3.44 -10.80
N HIS A 82 -23.18 3.39 -12.13
CA HIS A 82 -22.38 2.43 -12.91
C HIS A 82 -20.91 2.83 -12.86
N VAL A 83 -20.03 1.89 -12.51
CA VAL A 83 -18.59 2.16 -12.42
C VAL A 83 -17.97 2.00 -13.80
N ASN A 84 -17.50 3.11 -14.36
CA ASN A 84 -16.81 3.15 -15.65
C ASN A 84 -15.37 3.63 -15.45
N LEU A 85 -14.41 2.79 -15.82
CA LEU A 85 -13.00 3.09 -15.71
C LEU A 85 -12.32 2.97 -17.08
N LEU A 86 -11.24 3.71 -17.24
CA LEU A 86 -10.39 3.73 -18.42
C LEU A 86 -8.98 3.43 -17.96
N ALA A 87 -8.30 2.50 -18.62
CA ALA A 87 -6.93 2.14 -18.27
C ALA A 87 -6.13 1.75 -19.52
N ALA A 88 -4.85 2.09 -19.55
CA ALA A 88 -3.90 1.55 -20.49
C ALA A 88 -3.47 0.13 -20.08
N ARG A 89 -2.84 -0.59 -21.01
CA ARG A 89 -2.15 -1.85 -20.65
C ARG A 89 -1.01 -1.54 -19.69
N ASN A 90 -0.78 -2.43 -18.73
CA ASN A 90 0.20 -2.24 -17.65
C ASN A 90 -0.20 -1.13 -16.64
N GLU A 91 -1.44 -0.64 -16.65
CA GLU A 91 -1.94 0.35 -15.68
C GLU A 91 -2.65 -0.29 -14.49
N ARG A 92 -2.72 0.45 -13.39
CA ARG A 92 -3.49 0.09 -12.20
C ARG A 92 -4.51 1.18 -11.94
N GLU A 93 -5.77 0.79 -11.88
CA GLU A 93 -6.90 1.67 -11.55
C GLU A 93 -7.58 1.20 -10.26
N SER A 94 -8.31 2.10 -9.62
CA SER A 94 -9.06 1.77 -8.42
C SER A 94 -10.29 2.63 -8.20
N PHE A 95 -11.22 2.08 -7.43
CA PHE A 95 -12.41 2.77 -6.93
C PHE A 95 -12.80 2.17 -5.59
N GLN A 96 -13.81 2.75 -4.96
CA GLN A 96 -14.33 2.31 -3.67
C GLN A 96 -15.81 1.97 -3.77
N ILE A 97 -16.23 0.99 -2.97
CA ILE A 97 -17.64 0.67 -2.73
C ILE A 97 -17.91 0.94 -1.26
N ALA A 98 -18.86 1.82 -0.98
CA ALA A 98 -19.28 2.16 0.36
C ALA A 98 -20.58 1.42 0.72
N LEU A 99 -20.64 0.93 1.96
CA LEU A 99 -21.69 0.07 2.47
C LEU A 99 -22.18 0.62 3.81
N ARG A 100 -23.47 0.91 3.93
CA ARG A 100 -24.08 1.39 5.17
C ARG A 100 -25.35 0.61 5.50
N PRO A 101 -25.42 -0.10 6.64
CA PRO A 101 -26.64 -0.80 7.05
C PRO A 101 -27.82 0.16 7.26
N LYS A 102 -28.99 -0.22 6.76
CA LYS A 102 -30.27 0.45 7.06
C LYS A 102 -30.88 -0.08 8.34
N VAL A 103 -30.71 -1.39 8.55
CA VAL A 103 -31.21 -2.15 9.69
C VAL A 103 -30.16 -3.17 10.11
N SER A 104 -30.29 -3.71 11.32
CA SER A 104 -29.48 -4.82 11.79
C SER A 104 -30.24 -6.14 11.59
N TRP A 105 -29.58 -7.13 11.00
CA TRP A 105 -30.07 -8.51 10.84
C TRP A 105 -29.25 -9.54 11.63
N ALA A 106 -28.24 -9.09 12.37
CA ALA A 106 -27.48 -9.88 13.34
C ALA A 106 -27.74 -9.42 14.79
N SER A 107 -27.53 -10.33 15.73
CA SER A 107 -27.79 -10.12 17.16
C SER A 107 -26.56 -9.77 18.00
N SER A 108 -25.36 -9.78 17.41
CA SER A 108 -24.06 -9.76 18.11
C SER A 108 -23.35 -8.41 18.12
N GLY A 109 -24.08 -7.29 18.18
CA GLY A 109 -23.49 -5.95 18.21
C GLY A 109 -22.92 -5.45 16.88
N ILE A 110 -22.97 -6.30 15.84
CA ILE A 110 -22.81 -5.91 14.43
C ILE A 110 -24.20 -5.72 13.81
N ALA A 111 -24.29 -4.94 12.73
CA ALA A 111 -25.52 -4.87 11.94
C ALA A 111 -25.76 -6.18 11.21
N GLY A 112 -24.70 -6.73 10.62
CA GLY A 112 -24.69 -8.06 10.05
C GLY A 112 -23.53 -8.28 9.08
N PRO A 113 -23.23 -9.54 8.75
CA PRO A 113 -22.24 -9.88 7.77
C PRO A 113 -22.79 -9.68 6.35
N VAL A 114 -21.91 -9.24 5.46
CA VAL A 114 -22.16 -9.20 4.02
C VAL A 114 -21.09 -9.99 3.30
N GLN A 115 -21.51 -10.78 2.31
CA GLN A 115 -20.64 -11.48 1.39
C GLN A 115 -20.46 -10.63 0.12
N ILE A 116 -19.23 -10.54 -0.36
CA ILE A 116 -18.87 -9.77 -1.55
C ILE A 116 -18.30 -10.73 -2.58
N GLN A 117 -18.95 -10.89 -3.71
CA GLN A 117 -18.50 -11.72 -4.81
C GLN A 117 -18.22 -10.84 -6.02
N CYS A 118 -17.06 -11.01 -6.64
CA CYS A 118 -16.70 -10.31 -7.86
C CYS A 118 -16.67 -11.32 -8.99
N THR A 119 -17.24 -10.97 -10.13
CA THR A 119 -17.01 -11.74 -11.36
C THR A 119 -15.72 -11.30 -12.03
N ASP A 120 -15.18 -12.16 -12.88
CA ASP A 120 -14.12 -11.76 -13.79
C ASP A 120 -14.67 -10.77 -14.81
N LEU A 121 -13.86 -9.76 -15.18
CA LEU A 121 -14.27 -8.87 -16.25
C LEU A 121 -13.96 -9.55 -17.58
N CYS A 122 -14.98 -9.69 -18.42
CA CYS A 122 -14.89 -10.36 -19.71
C CYS A 122 -15.12 -9.36 -20.85
N SER A 123 -14.35 -9.51 -21.92
CA SER A 123 -14.55 -8.78 -23.17
C SER A 123 -15.30 -9.65 -24.18
N SER A 124 -16.07 -9.02 -25.07
CA SER A 124 -16.71 -9.70 -26.22
C SER A 124 -15.69 -10.35 -27.16
N SER A 125 -14.42 -9.93 -27.13
CA SER A 125 -13.33 -10.54 -27.89
C SER A 125 -12.73 -11.80 -27.24
N GLY A 126 -13.25 -12.22 -26.08
CA GLY A 126 -12.76 -13.38 -25.32
C GLY A 126 -11.62 -13.07 -24.33
N GLY A 127 -11.16 -11.82 -24.27
CA GLY A 127 -10.24 -11.37 -23.22
C GLY A 127 -10.88 -11.46 -21.84
N ARG A 128 -10.07 -11.77 -20.81
CA ARG A 128 -10.54 -11.92 -19.43
C ARG A 128 -9.56 -11.32 -18.42
N LEU A 129 -10.09 -10.61 -17.43
CA LEU A 129 -9.37 -10.14 -16.25
C LEU A 129 -9.86 -10.92 -15.03
N VAL A 130 -8.96 -11.71 -14.44
CA VAL A 130 -9.32 -12.72 -13.44
C VAL A 130 -9.31 -12.15 -12.02
N VAL A 131 -10.34 -12.47 -11.23
CA VAL A 131 -10.43 -12.12 -9.80
C VAL A 131 -9.31 -12.80 -9.01
N GLY A 132 -8.73 -12.08 -8.06
CA GLY A 132 -7.56 -12.52 -7.29
C GLY A 132 -6.22 -12.31 -8.00
N GLN A 133 -6.23 -12.05 -9.32
CA GLN A 133 -5.03 -11.74 -10.09
C GLN A 133 -5.04 -10.29 -10.59
N SER A 134 -6.04 -9.95 -11.41
CA SER A 134 -6.24 -8.62 -11.99
C SER A 134 -7.18 -7.77 -11.14
N ILE A 135 -8.09 -8.39 -10.40
CA ILE A 135 -9.05 -7.68 -9.53
C ILE A 135 -8.80 -8.08 -8.09
N THR A 136 -8.62 -7.11 -7.20
CA THR A 136 -8.41 -7.38 -5.76
C THR A 136 -9.31 -6.50 -4.91
N LEU A 137 -9.82 -7.07 -3.82
CA LEU A 137 -10.72 -6.43 -2.88
C LEU A 137 -10.01 -6.27 -1.53
N ARG A 138 -10.04 -5.05 -0.97
CA ARG A 138 -9.48 -4.75 0.35
C ARG A 138 -10.47 -3.93 1.15
N ARG A 139 -10.65 -4.26 2.42
CA ARG A 139 -11.41 -3.41 3.35
C ARG A 139 -10.58 -2.17 3.68
N VAL A 140 -11.20 -1.01 3.60
CA VAL A 140 -10.60 0.24 4.09
C VAL A 140 -10.82 0.29 5.60
N VAL A 141 -9.73 0.38 6.36
CA VAL A 141 -9.72 0.36 7.82
C VAL A 141 -9.21 1.70 8.34
N PRO A 142 -9.93 2.34 9.27
CA PRO A 142 -9.47 3.57 9.85
C PRO A 142 -8.25 3.33 10.75
N ILE A 143 -7.19 4.10 10.52
CA ILE A 143 -6.01 4.19 11.38
C ILE A 143 -6.04 5.57 12.02
N LEU A 144 -6.13 5.61 13.35
CA LEU A 144 -6.27 6.86 14.13
C LEU A 144 -7.44 7.76 13.63
N GLY A 145 -8.53 7.13 13.19
CA GLY A 145 -9.73 7.82 12.68
C GLY A 145 -9.68 8.22 11.21
N VAL A 146 -8.57 7.97 10.50
CA VAL A 146 -8.42 8.26 9.07
C VAL A 146 -8.55 6.96 8.27
N PRO A 147 -9.41 6.88 7.23
CA PRO A 147 -9.58 5.69 6.39
C PRO A 147 -8.34 5.44 5.52
N ASP A 148 -7.33 4.77 6.08
CA ASP A 148 -5.98 4.76 5.52
C ASP A 148 -5.46 3.35 5.18
N ALA A 149 -5.73 2.35 6.04
CA ALA A 149 -5.19 1.01 5.81
C ALA A 149 -6.08 0.18 4.87
N LEU A 150 -5.45 -0.42 3.85
CA LEU A 150 -6.11 -1.38 2.96
C LEU A 150 -5.81 -2.82 3.40
N VAL A 151 -6.79 -3.47 4.03
CA VAL A 151 -6.67 -4.84 4.52
C VAL A 151 -7.27 -5.83 3.51
N PRO A 152 -6.51 -6.81 2.99
CA PRO A 152 -7.05 -7.80 2.05
C PRO A 152 -8.30 -8.52 2.58
N ILE A 153 -9.30 -8.68 1.71
CA ILE A 153 -10.43 -9.56 1.96
C ILE A 153 -10.05 -10.95 1.47
N ASP A 154 -10.24 -11.97 2.31
CA ASP A 154 -9.90 -13.36 2.00
C ASP A 154 -10.77 -13.85 0.81
N PRO A 155 -10.18 -14.28 -0.32
CA PRO A 155 -10.93 -14.82 -1.44
C PRO A 155 -11.72 -16.09 -1.09
N SER A 156 -11.24 -16.87 -0.10
CA SER A 156 -11.91 -18.11 0.34
C SER A 156 -13.09 -17.85 1.28
N SER A 157 -13.17 -16.67 1.88
CA SER A 157 -14.29 -16.22 2.71
C SER A 157 -14.44 -14.70 2.58
N PRO A 158 -15.07 -14.22 1.48
CA PRO A 158 -15.11 -12.79 1.18
C PRO A 158 -16.25 -12.10 1.95
N GLN A 159 -16.25 -12.27 3.27
CA GLN A 159 -17.24 -11.70 4.18
C GLN A 159 -16.65 -10.55 4.99
N ILE A 160 -17.45 -9.51 5.19
CA ILE A 160 -17.14 -8.42 6.10
C ILE A 160 -18.32 -8.16 7.04
N ASN A 161 -18.00 -7.81 8.28
CA ASN A 161 -19.00 -7.42 9.27
C ASN A 161 -19.24 -5.92 9.21
N LEU A 162 -20.50 -5.52 9.09
CA LEU A 162 -20.89 -4.11 9.12
C LEU A 162 -21.33 -3.70 10.53
N LEU A 163 -21.01 -2.46 10.92
CA LEU A 163 -21.43 -1.90 12.19
C LEU A 163 -22.71 -1.07 12.04
N PRO A 164 -23.64 -1.11 13.00
CA PRO A 164 -24.89 -0.34 12.93
C PRO A 164 -24.60 1.16 12.83
N GLY A 165 -25.21 1.82 11.85
CA GLY A 165 -25.10 3.27 11.68
C GLY A 165 -23.75 3.75 11.13
N GLU A 166 -22.80 2.87 10.82
CA GLU A 166 -21.51 3.24 10.22
C GLU A 166 -21.43 2.85 8.74
N THR A 167 -20.62 3.61 8.00
CA THR A 167 -20.25 3.31 6.62
C THR A 167 -18.90 2.61 6.59
N THR A 168 -18.86 1.46 5.92
CA THR A 168 -17.63 0.71 5.64
C THR A 168 -17.30 0.83 4.16
N ALA A 169 -16.04 1.09 3.82
CA ALA A 169 -15.58 1.12 2.44
C ALA A 169 -14.77 -0.14 2.08
N VAL A 170 -14.94 -0.56 0.83
CA VAL A 170 -14.18 -1.64 0.19
C VAL A 170 -13.45 -1.03 -1.01
N TRP A 171 -12.13 -1.10 -0.97
CA TRP A 171 -11.26 -0.68 -2.06
C TRP A 171 -11.14 -1.80 -3.09
N VAL A 172 -11.43 -1.46 -4.34
CA VAL A 172 -11.30 -2.36 -5.49
C VAL A 172 -10.12 -1.89 -6.32
N SER A 173 -9.13 -2.76 -6.56
CA SER A 173 -8.01 -2.47 -7.46
C SER A 173 -8.06 -3.35 -8.70
N LEU A 174 -7.90 -2.72 -9.86
CA LEU A 174 -7.83 -3.32 -11.19
C LEU A 174 -6.41 -3.16 -11.72
N ASN A 175 -5.71 -4.27 -11.92
CA ASN A 175 -4.36 -4.31 -12.48
C ASN A 175 -4.45 -4.88 -13.89
N VAL A 176 -4.27 -4.04 -14.91
CA VAL A 176 -4.35 -4.44 -16.31
C VAL A 176 -3.01 -5.03 -16.76
N PRO A 177 -2.96 -6.30 -17.16
CA PRO A 177 -1.71 -6.90 -17.65
C PRO A 177 -1.13 -6.16 -18.87
N CYS A 178 0.19 -6.19 -19.01
CA CYS A 178 0.89 -5.56 -20.14
C CYS A 178 0.45 -6.12 -21.51
N GLY A 179 0.14 -7.42 -21.57
CA GLY A 179 -0.35 -8.10 -22.78
C GLY A 179 -1.87 -8.19 -22.89
N GLN A 180 -2.63 -7.43 -22.07
CA GLN A 180 -4.09 -7.49 -22.15
C GLN A 180 -4.58 -6.94 -23.49
N GLU A 181 -5.52 -7.62 -24.14
CA GLU A 181 -6.12 -7.11 -25.38
C GLU A 181 -6.91 -5.82 -25.11
N PRO A 182 -6.81 -4.79 -25.98
CA PRO A 182 -7.61 -3.59 -25.84
C PRO A 182 -9.10 -3.88 -26.06
N GLY A 183 -9.96 -3.06 -25.46
CA GLY A 183 -11.41 -3.19 -25.59
C GLY A 183 -12.17 -2.98 -24.28
N LEU A 184 -13.49 -3.18 -24.36
CA LEU A 184 -14.39 -3.07 -23.21
C LEU A 184 -14.45 -4.41 -22.48
N TYR A 185 -14.23 -4.37 -21.18
CA TYR A 185 -14.35 -5.49 -20.26
C TYR A 185 -15.47 -5.19 -19.27
N GLU A 186 -16.40 -6.12 -19.11
CA GLU A 186 -17.56 -5.96 -18.24
C GLU A 186 -17.62 -7.08 -17.20
N GLY A 187 -18.04 -6.71 -15.99
CA GLY A 187 -18.26 -7.61 -14.87
C GLY A 187 -19.18 -6.97 -13.83
N GLU A 188 -19.37 -7.67 -12.72
CA GLU A 188 -20.20 -7.18 -11.62
C GLU A 188 -19.63 -7.60 -10.27
N ILE A 189 -19.93 -6.79 -9.26
CA ILE A 189 -19.68 -7.10 -7.86
C ILE A 189 -21.03 -7.26 -7.18
N CYS A 190 -21.31 -8.49 -6.74
CA CYS A 190 -22.51 -8.87 -6.01
C CYS A 190 -22.27 -8.72 -4.51
N ILE A 191 -23.17 -8.00 -3.85
CA ILE A 191 -23.12 -7.75 -2.41
C ILE A 191 -24.38 -8.30 -1.78
N THR A 192 -24.20 -9.30 -0.91
CA THR A 192 -25.30 -10.08 -0.36
C THR A 192 -25.24 -10.05 1.16
N ALA A 193 -26.32 -9.63 1.81
CA ALA A 193 -26.48 -9.81 3.25
C ALA A 193 -26.61 -11.31 3.54
N VAL A 194 -25.80 -11.82 4.47
CA VAL A 194 -25.82 -13.23 4.85
C VAL A 194 -26.21 -13.38 6.31
N ARG A 195 -26.68 -14.58 6.68
CA ARG A 195 -26.97 -14.89 8.09
C ARG A 195 -25.66 -14.89 8.87
N THR A 196 -25.69 -14.40 10.10
CA THR A 196 -24.64 -14.72 11.07
C THR A 196 -24.66 -16.22 11.31
N ASP A 197 -23.55 -16.89 10.98
CA ASP A 197 -23.26 -18.26 11.42
C ASP A 197 -23.05 -18.27 12.94
N SER A 198 -24.15 -18.10 13.68
CA SER A 198 -24.21 -18.30 15.12
C SER A 198 -25.09 -19.48 15.52
N ASP A 199 -25.59 -20.25 14.56
CA ASP A 199 -26.24 -21.56 14.78
C ASP A 199 -25.71 -22.69 13.90
N SER A 200 -24.77 -22.42 12.98
CA SER A 200 -23.91 -23.47 12.44
C SER A 200 -22.77 -23.68 13.44
N LYS A 201 -23.02 -24.57 14.42
CA LYS A 201 -22.00 -25.59 14.66
C LYS A 201 -21.82 -26.28 13.31
N ALA A 202 -21.00 -25.69 12.41
CA ALA A 202 -20.32 -26.47 11.40
C ALA A 202 -19.77 -27.64 12.18
N ASP A 203 -20.21 -28.85 11.85
CA ASP A 203 -19.83 -30.08 12.53
C ASP A 203 -18.33 -30.14 12.58
N SER A 204 -17.82 -29.61 13.68
CA SER A 204 -16.42 -29.48 13.92
C SER A 204 -16.05 -30.93 14.15
N LEU A 205 -15.39 -31.55 13.15
CA LEU A 205 -15.11 -32.99 13.14
C LEU A 205 -14.83 -33.45 14.57
N PRO A 206 -15.54 -34.48 15.08
CA PRO A 206 -15.27 -35.04 16.39
C PRO A 206 -13.76 -35.17 16.60
N LYS A 207 -13.24 -34.82 17.78
CA LYS A 207 -11.78 -34.84 18.05
C LYS A 207 -11.12 -36.16 17.61
N SER A 208 -11.85 -37.26 17.66
CA SER A 208 -11.45 -38.58 17.16
C SER A 208 -11.18 -38.61 15.65
N GLU A 209 -12.02 -37.97 14.84
CA GLU A 209 -11.86 -37.93 13.38
C GLU A 209 -10.72 -36.99 12.96
N ARG A 210 -10.58 -35.82 13.61
CA ARG A 210 -9.41 -34.94 13.37
C ARG A 210 -8.10 -35.62 13.74
N TYR A 211 -8.08 -36.36 14.84
CA TYR A 211 -6.91 -37.10 15.27
C TYR A 211 -6.58 -38.25 14.29
N GLN A 212 -7.60 -38.89 13.73
CA GLN A 212 -7.44 -39.92 12.70
C GLN A 212 -6.85 -39.34 11.41
N LEU A 213 -7.38 -38.21 10.93
CA LEU A 213 -6.84 -37.49 9.76
C LEU A 213 -5.40 -37.04 9.97
N TYR A 214 -5.09 -36.46 11.13
CA TYR A 214 -3.73 -36.07 11.50
C TYR A 214 -2.78 -37.27 11.49
N LYS A 215 -3.19 -38.42 12.03
CA LYS A 215 -2.38 -39.64 12.07
C LYS A 215 -2.11 -40.19 10.67
N GLU A 216 -3.13 -40.21 9.81
CA GLU A 216 -2.99 -40.71 8.44
C GLU A 216 -2.15 -39.77 7.56
N LEU A 217 -2.28 -38.44 7.72
CA LEU A 217 -1.45 -37.45 7.02
C LEU A 217 0.01 -37.53 7.47
N LYS A 218 0.24 -37.67 8.78
CA LYS A 218 1.58 -37.89 9.34
C LYS A 218 2.21 -39.20 8.85
N THR A 219 1.40 -40.21 8.62
CA THR A 219 1.85 -41.49 8.04
C THR A 219 2.26 -41.31 6.57
N CYS A 220 1.50 -40.53 5.78
CA CYS A 220 1.87 -40.21 4.40
C CYS A 220 3.19 -39.44 4.33
N LEU A 221 3.37 -38.43 5.18
CA LEU A 221 4.62 -37.65 5.27
C LEU A 221 5.82 -38.53 5.64
N GLY A 222 5.65 -39.43 6.62
CA GLY A 222 6.70 -40.38 7.01
C GLY A 222 7.10 -41.36 5.91
N ILE A 223 6.17 -41.77 5.04
CA ILE A 223 6.47 -42.62 3.88
C ILE A 223 7.30 -41.84 2.83
N THR A 224 7.01 -40.56 2.63
CA THR A 224 7.69 -39.70 1.64
C THR A 224 9.01 -39.10 2.11
N GLU A 225 9.23 -38.93 3.41
CA GLU A 225 10.44 -38.29 3.97
C GLU A 225 11.63 -39.26 4.15
N SER A 226 11.44 -40.56 3.93
CA SER A 226 12.51 -41.56 4.09
C SER A 226 13.59 -41.46 3.00
N ARG A 227 14.63 -40.66 3.29
CA ARG A 227 15.87 -40.54 2.52
C ARG A 227 16.82 -41.70 2.84
N ASP A 228 16.52 -42.88 2.31
CA ASP A 228 17.54 -43.90 2.08
C ASP A 228 17.44 -44.37 0.63
N HIS A 229 18.59 -44.62 0.01
CA HIS A 229 18.77 -44.97 -1.40
C HIS A 229 17.88 -46.17 -1.78
N SER A 230 16.67 -45.87 -2.25
CA SER A 230 15.65 -46.85 -2.61
C SER A 230 15.66 -47.10 -4.12
N SER A 231 15.49 -48.35 -4.52
CA SER A 231 15.41 -48.73 -5.94
C SER A 231 14.15 -48.14 -6.58
N SER A 232 14.14 -48.01 -7.91
CA SER A 232 12.98 -47.47 -8.65
C SER A 232 11.67 -48.23 -8.39
N GLU A 233 11.75 -49.54 -8.13
CA GLU A 233 10.58 -50.36 -7.78
C GLU A 233 10.04 -50.04 -6.38
N GLU A 234 10.92 -49.78 -5.42
CA GLU A 234 10.54 -49.43 -4.06
C GLU A 234 9.90 -48.03 -3.99
N MET A 235 10.38 -47.11 -4.82
CA MET A 235 9.78 -45.78 -4.98
C MET A 235 8.36 -45.85 -5.53
N ILE A 236 8.11 -46.72 -6.53
CA ILE A 236 6.77 -46.96 -7.09
C ILE A 236 5.83 -47.56 -6.04
N LEU A 237 6.33 -48.50 -5.22
CA LEU A 237 5.55 -49.10 -4.13
C LEU A 237 5.20 -48.06 -3.04
N ARG A 238 6.13 -47.17 -2.68
CA ARG A 238 5.84 -46.06 -1.75
C ARG A 238 4.81 -45.10 -2.32
N LEU A 239 4.94 -44.71 -3.59
CA LEU A 239 4.00 -43.81 -4.26
C LEU A 239 2.59 -44.39 -4.33
N SER A 240 2.48 -45.69 -4.66
CA SER A 240 1.19 -46.39 -4.72
C SER A 240 0.55 -46.55 -3.34
N SER A 241 1.35 -46.80 -2.29
CA SER A 241 0.88 -46.87 -0.90
C SER A 241 0.37 -45.51 -0.39
N THR A 242 1.11 -44.43 -0.65
CA THR A 242 0.68 -43.06 -0.33
C THR A 242 -0.57 -42.68 -1.11
N SER A 243 -0.62 -42.98 -2.42
CA SER A 243 -1.81 -42.74 -3.25
C SER A 243 -3.03 -43.49 -2.73
N THR A 244 -2.87 -44.74 -2.28
CA THR A 244 -3.96 -45.53 -1.72
C THR A 244 -4.46 -44.96 -0.39
N THR A 245 -3.55 -44.47 0.45
CA THR A 245 -3.90 -43.84 1.74
C THR A 245 -4.66 -42.52 1.52
N LEU A 246 -4.18 -41.68 0.59
CA LEU A 246 -4.86 -40.44 0.20
C LEU A 246 -6.24 -40.70 -0.42
N ARG A 247 -6.36 -41.70 -1.32
CA ARG A 247 -7.66 -42.11 -1.89
C ARG A 247 -8.63 -42.58 -0.82
N ARG A 248 -8.15 -43.20 0.25
CA ARG A 248 -8.99 -43.64 1.37
C ARG A 248 -9.45 -42.45 2.23
N MET A 249 -8.58 -41.47 2.47
CA MET A 249 -8.97 -40.24 3.16
C MET A 249 -10.06 -39.48 2.41
N LEU A 250 -9.97 -39.41 1.07
CA LEU A 250 -10.95 -38.72 0.23
C LEU A 250 -12.35 -39.35 0.25
N VAL A 251 -12.50 -40.58 0.77
CA VAL A 251 -13.78 -41.29 0.90
C VAL A 251 -14.30 -41.24 2.35
N LEU A 252 -13.62 -40.53 3.27
CA LEU A 252 -14.11 -40.35 4.63
C LEU A 252 -15.38 -39.45 4.62
N PRO A 253 -16.34 -39.70 5.54
CA PRO A 253 -17.56 -38.90 5.66
C PRO A 253 -17.31 -37.39 5.76
N ALA A 254 -16.19 -37.03 6.38
CA ALA A 254 -15.69 -35.66 6.52
C ALA A 254 -15.43 -34.91 5.20
N PHE A 255 -15.24 -35.63 4.09
CA PHE A 255 -15.02 -35.08 2.75
C PHE A 255 -16.14 -35.44 1.79
N GLN A 256 -17.23 -36.03 2.28
CA GLN A 256 -18.34 -36.46 1.45
C GLN A 256 -19.15 -35.27 0.90
N ASP A 257 -19.05 -34.11 1.55
CA ASP A 257 -19.55 -32.81 1.07
C ASP A 257 -18.57 -32.12 0.09
N CYS A 258 -17.35 -32.63 -0.05
CA CYS A 258 -16.33 -32.11 -0.97
C CYS A 258 -16.40 -32.86 -2.31
N HIS A 259 -17.48 -32.67 -3.06
CA HIS A 259 -17.58 -33.26 -4.40
C HIS A 259 -16.76 -32.46 -5.43
N GLU A 260 -15.93 -33.15 -6.23
CA GLU A 260 -15.48 -32.61 -7.52
C GLU A 260 -16.71 -32.34 -8.38
N ASN A 261 -16.87 -31.08 -8.76
CA ASN A 261 -18.08 -30.53 -9.33
C ASN A 261 -18.32 -31.07 -10.75
N ASN A 262 -18.89 -32.27 -10.88
CA ASN A 262 -19.54 -32.71 -12.10
C ASN A 262 -20.98 -32.19 -12.13
N GLY A 263 -21.10 -30.88 -12.39
CA GLY A 263 -22.20 -30.25 -13.13
C GLY A 263 -23.65 -30.44 -12.70
N LEU A 264 -23.98 -30.89 -11.49
CA LEU A 264 -25.39 -31.10 -11.10
C LEU A 264 -25.75 -30.94 -9.60
N GLY A 265 -24.87 -30.34 -8.78
CA GLY A 265 -25.16 -30.03 -7.37
C GLY A 265 -25.41 -28.54 -7.15
N ASP A 266 -26.60 -28.19 -6.64
CA ASP A 266 -27.07 -26.86 -6.19
C ASP A 266 -27.07 -25.68 -7.16
N MET A 267 -27.75 -25.84 -8.30
CA MET A 267 -28.24 -24.68 -9.06
C MET A 267 -29.33 -23.87 -8.32
N MET A 268 -29.98 -24.41 -7.28
CA MET A 268 -31.07 -23.72 -6.59
C MET A 268 -30.60 -22.63 -5.61
N ASP A 269 -29.48 -22.80 -4.92
CA ASP A 269 -28.99 -21.80 -3.95
C ASP A 269 -28.23 -20.63 -4.62
N GLU A 270 -27.51 -20.86 -5.72
CA GLU A 270 -26.91 -19.77 -6.50
C GLU A 270 -27.98 -18.86 -7.15
N ASP A 271 -29.08 -19.44 -7.66
CA ASP A 271 -30.18 -18.69 -8.26
C ASP A 271 -30.95 -17.84 -7.23
N VAL A 272 -31.09 -18.32 -5.98
CA VAL A 272 -31.72 -17.55 -4.90
C VAL A 272 -30.82 -16.42 -4.41
N MET A 273 -29.52 -16.67 -4.24
CA MET A 273 -28.56 -15.64 -3.82
C MET A 273 -28.37 -14.55 -4.88
N ASN A 274 -28.38 -14.91 -6.17
CA ASN A 274 -28.33 -13.95 -7.29
C ASN A 274 -29.55 -13.02 -7.38
N ASN A 275 -30.70 -13.47 -6.88
CA ASN A 275 -31.92 -12.66 -6.93
C ASN A 275 -31.97 -11.61 -5.81
N VAL A 276 -31.26 -11.88 -4.70
CA VAL A 276 -31.30 -11.07 -3.47
C VAL A 276 -30.15 -10.05 -3.40
N ALA A 277 -29.07 -10.25 -4.14
CA ALA A 277 -27.87 -9.41 -4.11
C ALA A 277 -28.06 -7.98 -4.68
N VAL A 278 -27.33 -7.01 -4.13
CA VAL A 278 -27.10 -5.73 -4.81
C VAL A 278 -25.97 -5.90 -5.81
N ARG A 279 -26.21 -5.54 -7.08
CA ARG A 279 -25.23 -5.69 -8.16
C ARG A 279 -24.61 -4.34 -8.52
N VAL A 280 -23.31 -4.21 -8.28
CA VAL A 280 -22.50 -3.08 -8.75
C VAL A 280 -21.93 -3.46 -10.10
N LYS A 281 -22.47 -2.86 -11.17
CA LYS A 281 -21.96 -3.08 -12.52
C LYS A 281 -20.61 -2.36 -12.69
N LEU A 282 -19.68 -3.05 -13.36
CA LEU A 282 -18.32 -2.59 -13.58
C LEU A 282 -17.96 -2.72 -15.05
N SER A 283 -17.51 -1.61 -15.63
CA SER A 283 -16.96 -1.56 -16.99
C SER A 283 -15.57 -0.95 -16.98
N LEU A 284 -14.62 -1.62 -17.63
CA LEU A 284 -13.26 -1.14 -17.83
C LEU A 284 -12.93 -1.12 -19.32
N THR A 285 -12.59 0.05 -19.85
CA THR A 285 -12.07 0.16 -21.21
C THR A 285 -10.55 0.14 -21.19
N VAL A 286 -9.96 -0.89 -21.80
CA VAL A 286 -8.51 -1.01 -21.97
C VAL A 286 -8.11 -0.34 -23.29
N TRP A 287 -7.27 0.68 -23.21
CA TRP A 287 -6.76 1.41 -24.38
C TRP A 287 -5.71 0.61 -25.14
N ASP A 288 -5.62 0.86 -26.46
CA ASP A 288 -4.60 0.26 -27.33
C ASP A 288 -3.25 1.00 -27.23
N PHE A 289 -2.76 1.19 -26.01
CA PHE A 289 -1.37 1.55 -25.74
C PHE A 289 -0.93 0.94 -24.40
N THR A 290 0.37 0.90 -24.16
CA THR A 290 0.95 0.25 -22.98
C THR A 290 1.80 1.24 -22.23
N LEU A 291 1.55 1.38 -20.92
CA LEU A 291 2.44 2.16 -20.06
C LEU A 291 3.80 1.47 -19.96
N PRO A 292 4.90 2.22 -20.09
CA PRO A 292 6.24 1.65 -20.05
C PRO A 292 6.49 0.96 -18.72
N LEU A 293 7.29 -0.11 -18.76
CA LEU A 293 7.67 -0.83 -17.55
C LEU A 293 8.56 0.04 -16.65
N THR A 294 9.50 0.75 -17.27
CA THR A 294 10.40 1.70 -16.61
C THR A 294 9.73 3.07 -16.51
N PRO A 295 9.63 3.67 -15.31
CA PRO A 295 9.20 5.05 -15.14
C PRO A 295 10.05 6.02 -15.97
N SER A 296 9.40 6.99 -16.60
CA SER A 296 10.11 8.06 -17.32
C SER A 296 10.74 9.09 -16.37
N LEU A 297 10.19 9.23 -15.17
CA LEU A 297 10.73 10.08 -14.11
C LEU A 297 11.53 9.21 -13.12
N PRO A 298 12.82 9.50 -12.88
CA PRO A 298 13.66 8.75 -11.94
C PRO A 298 13.37 9.15 -10.47
N ALA A 299 12.10 9.11 -10.08
CA ALA A 299 11.67 9.41 -8.73
C ALA A 299 12.07 8.29 -7.76
N VAL A 300 12.63 8.67 -6.61
CA VAL A 300 13.13 7.76 -5.59
C VAL A 300 12.47 8.06 -4.24
N PHE A 301 12.26 7.03 -3.43
CA PHE A 301 11.52 7.13 -2.18
C PHE A 301 12.35 6.54 -1.03
N GLY A 302 12.57 7.35 0.00
CA GLY A 302 13.34 6.97 1.18
C GLY A 302 12.51 6.14 2.15
N ILE A 303 13.01 4.97 2.50
CA ILE A 303 12.38 4.03 3.43
C ILE A 303 13.28 3.92 4.65
N SER A 304 12.81 4.42 5.80
CA SER A 304 13.56 4.31 7.05
C SER A 304 13.64 2.86 7.49
N GLU A 305 14.84 2.28 7.47
CA GLU A 305 15.03 0.89 7.88
C GLU A 305 14.81 0.71 9.39
N THR A 306 15.05 1.74 10.20
CA THR A 306 14.88 1.68 11.66
C THR A 306 13.41 1.53 12.05
N VAL A 307 12.50 2.06 11.22
CA VAL A 307 11.05 1.85 11.40
C VAL A 307 10.66 0.41 11.08
N ILE A 308 11.28 -0.20 10.08
CA ILE A 308 11.08 -1.63 9.76
C ILE A 308 11.62 -2.49 10.91
N GLU A 309 12.82 -2.19 11.39
CA GLU A 309 13.45 -2.87 12.54
C GLU A 309 12.57 -2.82 13.78
N ASP A 310 12.09 -1.63 14.17
CA ASP A 310 11.22 -1.45 15.33
C ASP A 310 9.87 -2.17 15.16
N ARG A 311 9.22 -2.01 14.01
CA ARG A 311 7.87 -2.54 13.76
C ARG A 311 7.83 -4.07 13.77
N PHE A 312 8.89 -4.71 13.28
CA PHE A 312 8.98 -6.16 13.15
C PHE A 312 9.91 -6.81 14.20
N CYS A 313 10.43 -6.02 15.15
CA CYS A 313 11.39 -6.46 16.17
C CYS A 313 12.61 -7.19 15.57
N LEU A 314 13.18 -6.63 14.51
CA LEU A 314 14.29 -7.23 13.76
C LEU A 314 15.63 -6.63 14.19
N GLU A 315 16.63 -7.49 14.33
CA GLU A 315 18.01 -7.06 14.55
C GLU A 315 18.72 -6.83 13.20
N HIS A 316 19.46 -5.73 13.11
CA HIS A 316 20.15 -5.30 11.89
C HIS A 316 21.13 -6.37 11.37
N GLY A 317 21.10 -6.63 10.06
CA GLY A 317 21.96 -7.63 9.41
C GLY A 317 21.56 -9.10 9.63
N THR A 318 20.49 -9.39 10.38
CA THR A 318 19.95 -10.75 10.48
C THR A 318 19.22 -11.17 9.22
N LYS A 319 18.97 -12.48 9.05
CA LYS A 319 18.18 -12.99 7.92
C LYS A 319 16.79 -12.34 7.84
N GLY A 320 16.10 -12.20 8.98
CA GLY A 320 14.77 -11.59 9.02
C GLY A 320 14.79 -10.13 8.58
N TRP A 321 15.86 -9.39 8.88
CA TRP A 321 16.08 -8.03 8.41
C TRP A 321 16.22 -7.98 6.88
N TYR A 322 17.08 -8.81 6.28
CA TYR A 322 17.21 -8.91 4.82
C TYR A 322 15.88 -9.28 4.14
N ASP A 323 15.17 -10.29 4.68
CA ASP A 323 13.89 -10.74 4.15
C ASP A 323 12.83 -9.62 4.21
N ALA A 324 12.83 -8.83 5.29
CA ALA A 324 11.92 -7.70 5.44
C ALA A 324 12.21 -6.58 4.43
N LEU A 325 13.49 -6.19 4.26
CA LEU A 325 13.86 -5.18 3.27
C LEU A 325 13.52 -5.66 1.84
N ASP A 326 13.75 -6.93 1.53
CA ASP A 326 13.43 -7.50 0.23
C ASP A 326 11.94 -7.52 -0.09
N HIS A 327 11.11 -7.80 0.91
CA HIS A 327 9.67 -7.70 0.75
C HIS A 327 9.21 -6.25 0.48
N HIS A 328 9.76 -5.27 1.20
CA HIS A 328 9.43 -3.85 0.96
C HIS A 328 9.89 -3.39 -0.42
N PHE A 329 11.13 -3.74 -0.81
CA PHE A 329 11.69 -3.44 -2.12
C PHE A 329 10.78 -3.95 -3.25
N ARG A 330 10.46 -5.25 -3.21
CA ARG A 330 9.61 -5.89 -4.23
C ARG A 330 8.20 -5.32 -4.26
N TRP A 331 7.62 -5.04 -3.09
CA TRP A 331 6.28 -4.45 -2.99
C TRP A 331 6.24 -3.06 -3.62
N LEU A 332 7.20 -2.18 -3.33
CA LEU A 332 7.27 -0.83 -3.91
C LEU A 332 7.49 -0.86 -5.42
N LEU A 333 8.36 -1.75 -5.92
CA LEU A 333 8.57 -1.91 -7.36
C LEU A 333 7.32 -2.36 -8.13
N GLN A 334 6.36 -3.04 -7.49
CA GLN A 334 5.08 -3.36 -8.13
C GLN A 334 4.27 -2.10 -8.48
N TYR A 335 4.50 -0.99 -7.78
CA TYR A 335 3.94 0.32 -8.07
C TYR A 335 4.90 1.23 -8.84
N ARG A 336 6.01 0.67 -9.34
CA ARG A 336 7.10 1.38 -10.01
C ARG A 336 7.70 2.51 -9.18
N ILE A 337 7.62 2.38 -7.86
CA ILE A 337 8.31 3.24 -6.91
C ILE A 337 9.73 2.73 -6.79
N SER A 338 10.75 3.58 -6.98
CA SER A 338 12.16 3.20 -6.82
C SER A 338 12.58 3.46 -5.36
N PRO A 339 12.71 2.43 -4.51
CA PRO A 339 13.05 2.64 -3.11
C PRO A 339 14.56 2.81 -2.90
N PHE A 340 14.92 3.55 -1.87
CA PHE A 340 16.18 3.39 -1.16
C PHE A 340 15.90 3.25 0.33
N PHE A 341 16.69 2.46 1.02
CA PHE A 341 16.69 2.37 2.47
C PHE A 341 17.62 3.42 3.04
N CYS A 342 17.25 3.97 4.19
CA CYS A 342 18.09 4.96 4.86
C CYS A 342 18.14 4.80 6.37
N ARG A 343 19.28 5.23 6.91
CA ARG A 343 19.54 5.44 8.33
C ARG A 343 20.16 6.81 8.54
N TRP A 344 19.56 7.61 9.41
CA TRP A 344 20.14 8.87 9.86
C TRP A 344 21.13 8.62 10.99
N GLY A 345 22.29 9.28 10.88
CA GLY A 345 23.27 9.42 11.95
C GLY A 345 23.26 10.84 12.52
N ASP A 346 24.34 11.20 13.21
CA ASP A 346 24.47 12.51 13.82
C ASP A 346 24.42 13.64 12.77
N SER A 347 23.79 14.76 13.15
CA SER A 347 23.72 15.98 12.33
C SER A 347 23.15 15.78 10.92
N MET A 348 22.12 14.93 10.78
CA MET A 348 21.46 14.63 9.50
C MET A 348 22.36 13.97 8.44
N ARG A 349 23.48 13.36 8.85
CA ARG A 349 24.19 12.42 7.99
C ARG A 349 23.29 11.26 7.65
N ILE A 350 23.26 10.86 6.40
CA ILE A 350 22.37 9.79 5.95
C ILE A 350 23.18 8.69 5.26
N LEU A 351 23.03 7.46 5.73
CA LEU A 351 23.44 6.27 4.99
C LEU A 351 22.25 5.86 4.12
N ALA A 352 22.35 6.07 2.82
CA ALA A 352 21.32 5.71 1.85
C ALA A 352 21.81 4.62 0.89
N TYR A 353 20.99 3.60 0.66
CA TYR A 353 21.34 2.48 -0.22
C TYR A 353 20.09 1.75 -0.71
N THR A 354 20.08 1.25 -1.94
CA THR A 354 18.92 0.50 -2.47
C THR A 354 19.02 -1.00 -2.23
N CYS A 355 20.21 -1.59 -2.34
CA CYS A 355 20.40 -3.02 -2.09
C CYS A 355 21.13 -3.23 -0.75
N PRO A 356 20.58 -4.03 0.19
CA PRO A 356 21.26 -4.32 1.45
C PRO A 356 22.45 -5.28 1.29
N TRP A 357 22.56 -5.98 0.15
CA TRP A 357 23.68 -6.87 -0.14
C TRP A 357 24.83 -6.13 -0.85
N PRO A 358 26.09 -6.54 -0.62
CA PRO A 358 27.24 -6.05 -1.39
C PRO A 358 27.12 -6.32 -2.90
N ALA A 359 27.79 -5.52 -3.72
CA ALA A 359 27.71 -5.60 -5.19
C ALA A 359 28.18 -6.94 -5.78
N ASP A 360 29.05 -7.69 -5.09
CA ASP A 360 29.48 -9.02 -5.53
C ASP A 360 28.49 -10.14 -5.18
N HIS A 361 27.42 -9.83 -4.44
CA HIS A 361 26.39 -10.79 -4.08
C HIS A 361 25.38 -10.95 -5.24
N PRO A 362 24.91 -12.18 -5.56
CA PRO A 362 23.94 -12.40 -6.65
C PRO A 362 22.65 -11.58 -6.55
N LYS A 363 22.20 -11.27 -5.32
CA LYS A 363 21.03 -10.41 -5.07
C LYS A 363 21.21 -8.97 -5.54
N ALA A 364 22.43 -8.43 -5.52
CA ALA A 364 22.68 -7.06 -5.96
C ALA A 364 22.33 -6.89 -7.44
N ASN A 365 22.72 -7.86 -8.27
CA ASN A 365 22.34 -7.84 -9.69
C ASN A 365 20.83 -7.99 -9.89
N GLU A 366 20.14 -8.85 -9.11
CA GLU A 366 18.66 -8.95 -9.14
C GLU A 366 17.99 -7.61 -8.86
N TYR A 367 18.52 -6.83 -7.93
CA TYR A 367 18.00 -5.51 -7.57
C TYR A 367 18.25 -4.49 -8.66
N TYR A 368 19.52 -4.26 -8.99
CA TYR A 368 19.92 -3.12 -9.82
C TYR A 368 19.55 -3.30 -11.30
N SER A 369 19.44 -4.55 -11.76
CA SER A 369 19.00 -4.87 -13.12
C SER A 369 17.47 -4.84 -13.31
N ASP A 370 16.66 -4.68 -12.25
CA ASP A 370 15.20 -4.63 -12.41
C ASP A 370 14.81 -3.41 -13.27
N PRO A 371 14.09 -3.61 -14.40
CA PRO A 371 13.73 -2.52 -15.31
C PRO A 371 12.73 -1.52 -14.69
N ARG A 372 12.02 -1.89 -13.62
CA ARG A 372 11.09 -1.00 -12.90
C ARG A 372 11.84 -0.02 -11.99
N LEU A 373 13.06 -0.37 -11.59
CA LEU A 373 13.94 0.49 -10.81
C LEU A 373 14.55 1.55 -11.74
N ALA A 374 14.12 2.80 -11.57
CA ALA A 374 14.52 3.92 -12.43
C ALA A 374 15.86 4.53 -11.99
N ALA A 375 16.09 4.62 -10.68
CA ALA A 375 17.33 5.09 -10.07
C ALA A 375 17.60 4.32 -8.77
N TYR A 376 18.86 4.27 -8.32
CA TYR A 376 19.22 3.59 -7.08
C TYR A 376 20.35 4.28 -6.32
N ALA A 377 20.25 4.26 -4.99
CA ALA A 377 21.26 4.79 -4.10
C ALA A 377 22.37 3.77 -3.89
N VAL A 378 23.62 4.22 -4.02
CA VAL A 378 24.82 3.44 -3.66
C VAL A 378 25.28 3.85 -2.26
N PRO A 379 25.53 2.87 -1.36
CA PRO A 379 26.04 3.17 -0.03
C PRO A 379 27.42 3.82 -0.11
N TYR A 380 27.60 4.99 0.55
CA TYR A 380 28.93 5.62 0.66
C TYR A 380 29.80 5.00 1.77
N ALA A 381 29.19 4.21 2.67
CA ALA A 381 29.85 3.49 3.75
C ALA A 381 29.25 2.09 3.88
N PRO A 382 29.97 1.09 4.45
CA PRO A 382 29.44 -0.25 4.62
C PRO A 382 28.15 -0.25 5.42
N ILE A 383 27.18 -1.00 4.92
CA ILE A 383 25.85 -1.10 5.54
C ILE A 383 25.96 -1.73 6.94
N LEU A 384 26.78 -2.78 7.08
CA LEU A 384 26.94 -3.52 8.35
C LEU A 384 28.13 -3.09 9.21
N SER A 385 28.99 -2.15 8.78
CA SER A 385 30.24 -1.85 9.50
C SER A 385 30.59 -0.36 9.55
N CYS A 386 30.84 0.13 10.76
CA CYS A 386 31.24 1.52 11.04
C CYS A 386 32.78 1.72 11.16
N THR A 387 33.62 0.90 10.51
CA THR A 387 35.09 0.96 10.65
C THR A 387 35.81 1.34 9.36
N ASP A 388 37.08 1.78 9.45
CA ASP A 388 37.92 2.23 8.32
C ASP A 388 38.10 1.22 7.17
N ALA A 389 37.74 -0.05 7.36
CA ALA A 389 37.56 -1.02 6.27
C ALA A 389 36.52 -0.55 5.22
N ALA A 390 35.74 0.48 5.55
CA ALA A 390 34.77 1.17 4.70
C ALA A 390 35.30 1.66 3.36
N LYS A 391 36.51 2.25 3.32
CA LYS A 391 37.02 2.86 2.09
C LYS A 391 37.33 1.83 1.00
N ASN A 392 37.94 0.71 1.40
CA ASN A 392 38.22 -0.39 0.48
C ASN A 392 36.92 -1.09 0.04
N SER A 393 35.92 -1.15 0.92
CA SER A 393 34.60 -1.68 0.59
C SER A 393 33.88 -0.81 -0.44
N LEU A 394 33.84 0.52 -0.25
CA LEU A 394 33.20 1.45 -1.18
C LEU A 394 33.85 1.41 -2.56
N ARG A 395 35.19 1.48 -2.63
CA ARG A 395 35.90 1.44 -3.90
C ARG A 395 35.60 0.15 -4.66
N ARG A 396 35.59 -0.99 -3.97
CA ARG A 396 35.25 -2.27 -4.57
C ARG A 396 33.80 -2.32 -5.07
N GLU A 397 32.86 -1.80 -4.29
CA GLU A 397 31.45 -1.68 -4.66
C GLU A 397 31.30 -0.90 -5.99
N VAL A 398 31.94 0.27 -6.07
CA VAL A 398 31.93 1.12 -7.28
C VAL A 398 32.64 0.45 -8.45
N GLU A 399 33.77 -0.22 -8.23
CA GLU A 399 34.51 -0.91 -9.28
C GLU A 399 33.71 -2.04 -9.93
N ILE A 400 32.83 -2.70 -9.17
CA ILE A 400 31.90 -3.71 -9.70
C ILE A 400 30.72 -3.01 -10.40
N LEU A 401 30.03 -2.10 -9.73
CA LEU A 401 28.80 -1.51 -10.26
C LEU A 401 29.03 -0.70 -11.54
N LYS A 402 30.19 -0.03 -11.68
CA LYS A 402 30.50 0.79 -12.86
C LYS A 402 30.64 0.01 -14.17
N THR A 403 30.89 -1.30 -14.09
CA THR A 403 30.99 -2.15 -15.30
C THR A 403 29.62 -2.58 -15.81
N GLU A 404 28.58 -2.39 -15.02
CA GLU A 404 27.21 -2.81 -15.34
C GLU A 404 26.45 -1.72 -16.10
N ALA A 405 25.57 -2.15 -17.02
CA ALA A 405 24.77 -1.24 -17.85
C ALA A 405 23.84 -0.33 -17.01
N HIS A 406 23.41 -0.81 -15.84
CA HIS A 406 22.55 -0.06 -14.93
C HIS A 406 23.30 1.01 -14.12
N TRP A 407 24.64 1.14 -14.21
CA TRP A 407 25.39 2.19 -13.51
C TRP A 407 24.87 3.60 -13.80
N SER A 408 24.35 3.82 -15.01
CA SER A 408 23.67 5.04 -15.43
C SER A 408 22.43 5.40 -14.59
N LYS A 409 21.98 4.53 -13.68
CA LYS A 409 20.89 4.73 -12.70
C LYS A 409 21.40 5.01 -11.27
N ALA A 410 22.69 4.82 -11.00
CA ALA A 410 23.30 4.98 -9.69
C ALA A 410 23.48 6.46 -9.27
N TYR A 411 23.19 6.76 -8.01
CA TYR A 411 23.57 8.03 -7.37
C TYR A 411 24.01 7.79 -5.92
N PHE A 412 24.72 8.78 -5.37
CA PHE A 412 25.09 8.81 -3.96
C PHE A 412 24.29 9.87 -3.23
N TYR A 413 23.65 9.51 -2.12
CA TYR A 413 22.99 10.47 -1.23
C TYR A 413 23.76 10.52 0.09
N LEU A 414 24.48 11.62 0.30
CA LEU A 414 25.53 11.71 1.32
C LEU A 414 25.08 12.42 2.59
N TRP A 415 24.20 13.40 2.46
CA TRP A 415 23.79 14.27 3.56
C TRP A 415 22.39 14.79 3.32
N ASP A 416 21.55 14.71 4.35
CA ASP A 416 20.19 15.24 4.33
C ASP A 416 20.19 16.68 4.87
N GLU A 417 19.81 17.64 4.02
CA GLU A 417 19.59 19.05 4.40
C GLU A 417 20.74 19.71 5.18
N PRO A 418 21.95 19.84 4.61
CA PRO A 418 23.08 20.49 5.28
C PRO A 418 22.81 21.98 5.53
N LEU A 419 23.28 22.50 6.66
CA LEU A 419 22.93 23.82 7.22
C LEU A 419 24.11 24.80 7.31
N ASN A 420 25.35 24.32 7.29
CA ASN A 420 26.53 25.18 7.49
C ASN A 420 27.69 24.80 6.57
N MET A 421 28.63 25.72 6.39
CA MET A 421 29.75 25.53 5.48
C MET A 421 30.64 24.32 5.83
N GLU A 422 30.73 23.90 7.10
CA GLU A 422 31.49 22.72 7.49
C GLU A 422 30.87 21.44 6.91
N GLN A 423 29.55 21.31 6.98
CA GLN A 423 28.82 20.18 6.41
C GLN A 423 28.93 20.16 4.87
N TYR A 424 28.83 21.32 4.23
CA TYR A 424 29.04 21.44 2.79
C TYR A 424 30.45 21.01 2.41
N GLU A 425 31.47 21.42 3.16
CA GLU A 425 32.86 21.04 2.89
C GLU A 425 33.09 19.53 3.03
N VAL A 426 32.40 18.85 3.97
CA VAL A 426 32.43 17.38 4.04
C VAL A 426 31.88 16.74 2.77
N ILE A 427 30.74 17.23 2.25
CA ILE A 427 30.15 16.74 0.99
C ILE A 427 31.14 16.92 -0.17
N ARG A 428 31.81 18.08 -0.25
CA ARG A 428 32.80 18.38 -1.29
C ARG A 428 34.01 17.45 -1.21
N ASN A 429 34.51 17.19 -0.01
CA ASN A 429 35.62 16.27 0.22
C ASN A 429 35.28 14.83 -0.21
N ILE A 430 34.09 14.33 0.16
CA ILE A 430 33.63 12.99 -0.26
C ILE A 430 33.46 12.94 -1.77
N SER A 431 32.90 13.99 -2.39
CA SER A 431 32.77 14.08 -3.84
C SER A 431 34.11 14.05 -4.56
N ASN A 432 35.10 14.80 -4.05
CA ASN A 432 36.45 14.79 -4.61
C ASN A 432 37.09 13.40 -4.51
N GLU A 433 36.92 12.70 -3.40
CA GLU A 433 37.39 11.32 -3.23
C GLU A 433 36.75 10.37 -4.24
N LEU A 434 35.42 10.35 -4.36
CA LEU A 434 34.69 9.52 -5.32
C LEU A 434 35.15 9.77 -6.77
N ARG A 435 35.32 11.04 -7.14
CA ARG A 435 35.77 11.45 -8.48
C ARG A 435 37.16 10.92 -8.86
N THR A 436 38.00 10.54 -7.90
CA THR A 436 39.32 9.97 -8.20
C THR A 436 39.24 8.61 -8.91
N TYR A 437 38.15 7.86 -8.75
CA TYR A 437 37.95 6.55 -9.38
C TYR A 437 36.61 6.38 -10.12
N THR A 438 35.65 7.31 -9.95
CA THR A 438 34.42 7.44 -10.75
C THR A 438 34.18 8.92 -11.12
N PRO A 439 34.77 9.41 -12.22
CA PRO A 439 34.64 10.81 -12.63
C PRO A 439 33.20 11.24 -12.97
N ASP A 440 32.37 10.27 -13.37
CA ASP A 440 30.97 10.39 -13.77
C ASP A 440 29.98 10.24 -12.61
N VAL A 441 30.47 10.21 -11.36
CA VAL A 441 29.65 10.08 -10.16
C VAL A 441 28.55 11.14 -10.09
N ARG A 442 27.36 10.71 -9.68
CA ARG A 442 26.22 11.60 -9.40
C ARG A 442 25.96 11.64 -7.92
N ILE A 443 26.03 12.83 -7.35
CA ILE A 443 25.74 13.07 -5.94
C ILE A 443 24.44 13.85 -5.84
N LEU A 444 23.57 13.38 -4.96
CA LEU A 444 22.31 14.00 -4.56
C LEU A 444 22.49 14.75 -3.25
N THR A 445 21.94 15.97 -3.19
CA THR A 445 21.85 16.76 -1.97
C THR A 445 20.44 17.34 -1.83
N THR A 446 19.79 17.05 -0.71
CA THR A 446 18.56 17.73 -0.29
C THR A 446 18.91 19.02 0.44
N TYR A 447 18.08 20.06 0.31
CA TYR A 447 18.26 21.32 1.03
C TYR A 447 16.95 22.10 1.12
N TYR A 448 16.75 22.80 2.25
CA TYR A 448 15.66 23.76 2.44
C TYR A 448 16.15 25.18 2.74
N ALA A 449 17.45 25.36 2.95
CA ALA A 449 18.07 26.64 3.26
C ALA A 449 19.49 26.73 2.68
N GLY A 450 19.99 27.95 2.49
CA GLY A 450 21.38 28.19 2.16
C GLY A 450 22.33 28.00 3.35
N PRO A 451 23.63 27.78 3.11
CA PRO A 451 24.59 27.51 4.18
C PRO A 451 24.82 28.74 5.08
N SER A 452 24.73 28.52 6.38
CA SER A 452 25.22 29.45 7.40
C SER A 452 26.75 29.54 7.41
N GLY A 453 27.26 30.73 7.73
CA GLY A 453 28.70 31.04 7.68
C GLY A 453 29.25 31.33 6.29
N SER A 454 28.39 31.47 5.27
CA SER A 454 28.78 32.06 3.98
C SER A 454 28.76 33.59 4.05
N GLU A 455 29.33 34.27 3.04
CA GLU A 455 29.21 35.74 2.91
C GLU A 455 27.75 36.21 2.77
N LEU A 456 26.84 35.28 2.44
CA LEU A 456 25.41 35.49 2.32
C LEU A 456 24.75 35.26 3.68
N ALA A 457 23.76 36.10 4.01
CA ALA A 457 23.00 35.91 5.23
C ALA A 457 22.23 34.56 5.17
N PRO A 458 22.46 33.63 6.13
CA PRO A 458 21.68 32.40 6.20
C PRO A 458 20.20 32.71 6.30
N SER A 459 19.34 31.78 5.85
CA SER A 459 17.87 31.92 5.80
C SER A 459 17.30 32.97 4.82
N THR A 460 18.13 33.59 3.99
CA THR A 460 17.63 34.37 2.84
C THR A 460 17.32 33.46 1.66
N PHE A 461 16.32 33.85 0.85
CA PHE A 461 16.04 33.16 -0.40
C PHE A 461 17.24 33.22 -1.36
N GLU A 462 18.01 34.30 -1.35
CA GLU A 462 19.25 34.42 -2.14
C GLU A 462 20.29 33.35 -1.76
N ALA A 463 20.51 33.12 -0.46
CA ALA A 463 21.41 32.07 0.00
C ALA A 463 20.92 30.67 -0.41
N PHE A 464 19.60 30.45 -0.34
CA PHE A 464 18.96 29.22 -0.79
C PHE A 464 19.13 28.98 -2.30
N ALA A 465 18.81 29.98 -3.13
CA ALA A 465 18.93 29.88 -4.59
C ALA A 465 20.38 29.65 -5.05
N LYS A 466 21.37 30.09 -4.26
CA LYS A 466 22.80 29.93 -4.56
C LYS A 466 23.41 28.59 -4.09
N VAL A 467 22.65 27.71 -3.43
CA VAL A 467 23.15 26.37 -3.03
C VAL A 467 23.79 25.59 -4.18
N PRO A 468 23.20 25.55 -5.41
CA PRO A 468 23.83 24.91 -6.55
C PRO A 468 25.22 25.46 -6.88
N ASN A 469 25.46 26.77 -6.69
CA ASN A 469 26.77 27.38 -6.93
C ASN A 469 27.81 26.94 -5.90
N VAL A 470 27.42 26.83 -4.63
CA VAL A 470 28.32 26.43 -3.54
C VAL A 470 28.77 24.98 -3.70
N LEU A 471 27.85 24.11 -4.15
CA LEU A 471 28.12 22.69 -4.29
C LEU A 471 28.62 22.29 -5.68
N ARG A 472 28.70 23.19 -6.66
CA ARG A 472 29.30 22.88 -7.98
C ARG A 472 30.84 22.78 -7.86
N PRO A 473 31.50 21.81 -8.54
CA PRO A 473 30.95 20.74 -9.37
C PRO A 473 30.62 19.46 -8.59
N HIS A 474 30.63 19.51 -7.26
CA HIS A 474 30.61 18.34 -6.38
C HIS A 474 29.26 17.61 -6.33
N THR A 475 28.13 18.31 -6.54
CA THR A 475 26.76 17.76 -6.57
C THR A 475 26.15 17.86 -7.97
N GLN A 476 25.37 16.85 -8.38
CA GLN A 476 24.70 16.76 -9.69
C GLN A 476 23.18 16.80 -9.54
N ILE A 477 22.64 16.32 -8.44
CA ILE A 477 21.19 16.21 -8.22
C ILE A 477 20.85 17.05 -7.01
N PHE A 478 19.93 17.99 -7.19
CA PHE A 478 19.50 18.93 -6.16
C PHE A 478 18.03 18.65 -5.85
N CYS A 479 17.71 18.37 -4.58
CA CYS A 479 16.34 18.12 -4.17
C CYS A 479 15.92 19.18 -3.16
N THR A 480 14.75 19.77 -3.33
CA THR A 480 14.23 20.77 -2.40
C THR A 480 12.72 20.69 -2.30
N SER A 481 12.18 21.13 -1.16
CA SER A 481 10.76 21.07 -0.88
C SER A 481 10.00 22.21 -1.54
N GLU A 482 8.81 21.91 -2.07
CA GLU A 482 7.87 22.94 -2.57
C GLU A 482 7.51 23.96 -1.50
N TRP A 483 7.53 23.55 -0.21
CA TRP A 483 7.26 24.44 0.92
C TRP A 483 8.14 25.69 0.95
N VAL A 484 9.40 25.59 0.52
CA VAL A 484 10.32 26.73 0.45
C VAL A 484 9.88 27.76 -0.61
N LEU A 485 9.18 27.29 -1.64
CA LEU A 485 8.70 28.11 -2.75
C LEU A 485 7.37 28.77 -2.42
N GLY A 486 6.55 28.19 -1.54
CA GLY A 486 5.27 28.77 -1.13
C GLY A 486 4.37 29.14 -2.31
N THR A 487 4.29 28.28 -3.34
CA THR A 487 3.55 28.49 -4.61
C THR A 487 4.05 29.65 -5.49
N ARG A 488 5.25 30.18 -5.24
CA ARG A 488 5.87 31.26 -6.03
C ARG A 488 6.68 30.71 -7.20
N GLU A 489 6.06 30.65 -8.38
CA GLU A 489 6.72 30.20 -9.62
C GLU A 489 7.91 31.09 -10.05
N ASP A 490 7.93 32.37 -9.67
CA ASP A 490 9.06 33.26 -9.97
C ASP A 490 10.34 32.82 -9.27
N LEU A 491 10.23 32.35 -8.01
CA LEU A 491 11.35 31.81 -7.25
C LEU A 491 11.93 30.53 -7.88
N VAL A 492 11.09 29.72 -8.53
CA VAL A 492 11.53 28.52 -9.28
C VAL A 492 12.44 28.93 -10.44
N LYS A 493 12.13 30.02 -11.14
CA LYS A 493 12.94 30.51 -12.26
C LYS A 493 14.33 30.94 -11.80
N ASP A 494 14.41 31.58 -10.64
CA ASP A 494 15.69 32.01 -10.05
C ASP A 494 16.57 30.79 -9.72
N ILE A 495 16.00 29.74 -9.13
CA ILE A 495 16.74 28.50 -8.84
C ILE A 495 17.20 27.84 -10.14
N ILE A 496 16.31 27.69 -11.13
CA ILE A 496 16.64 27.08 -12.43
C ILE A 496 17.78 27.84 -13.12
N ALA A 497 17.79 29.17 -13.03
CA ALA A 497 18.88 29.99 -13.58
C ALA A 497 20.23 29.67 -12.93
N GLU A 498 20.24 29.42 -11.62
CA GLU A 498 21.44 29.08 -10.85
C GLU A 498 21.91 27.63 -11.05
N LEU A 499 21.03 26.70 -11.44
CA LEU A 499 21.42 25.31 -11.74
C LEU A 499 22.43 25.22 -12.89
N ARG A 500 22.27 26.08 -13.91
CA ARG A 500 23.15 26.10 -15.09
C ARG A 500 23.33 24.70 -15.72
N PRO A 501 22.25 24.09 -16.28
CA PRO A 501 22.32 22.75 -16.89
C PRO A 501 23.29 22.66 -18.08
N ASP A 502 23.71 23.81 -18.62
CA ASP A 502 24.78 23.92 -19.61
C ASP A 502 26.17 23.54 -19.06
N LEU A 503 26.34 23.53 -17.74
CA LEU A 503 27.60 23.22 -17.05
C LEU A 503 27.65 21.79 -16.47
N GLY A 504 26.62 20.97 -16.70
CA GLY A 504 26.54 19.58 -16.25
C GLY A 504 25.09 19.09 -16.10
N VAL A 505 24.90 17.78 -15.92
CA VAL A 505 23.57 17.23 -15.61
C VAL A 505 23.15 17.73 -14.24
N VAL A 506 22.09 18.54 -14.22
CA VAL A 506 21.48 19.06 -13.01
C VAL A 506 20.00 18.73 -13.01
N ASP A 507 19.62 17.80 -12.14
CA ASP A 507 18.23 17.41 -11.93
C ASP A 507 17.70 18.09 -10.66
N ILE A 508 16.56 18.81 -10.77
CA ILE A 508 15.78 19.21 -9.59
C ILE A 508 14.66 18.19 -9.36
N CYS A 509 14.61 17.65 -8.14
CA CYS A 509 13.41 16.99 -7.64
C CYS A 509 12.62 18.00 -6.77
N LEU A 510 11.41 18.34 -7.20
CA LEU A 510 10.44 19.17 -6.47
C LEU A 510 9.37 18.28 -5.82
N TYR A 511 9.74 17.30 -4.99
CA TYR A 511 8.76 16.56 -4.18
C TYR A 511 9.46 15.96 -2.97
N GLY A 512 9.28 16.61 -1.82
CA GLY A 512 9.63 16.10 -0.50
C GLY A 512 8.41 16.22 0.39
N ALA A 513 7.58 15.17 0.43
CA ALA A 513 6.66 14.94 1.52
C ALA A 513 7.40 14.05 2.52
N PHE A 514 7.63 14.57 3.73
CA PHE A 514 8.21 13.83 4.84
C PHE A 514 7.15 12.96 5.52
#